data_AF-A0A2K2CIJ3-F1
#
_entry.id   AF-A0A2K2CIJ3-F1
#
_cell.length_a   1.000
_cell.length_b   1.000
_cell.length_c   1.000
_cell.angle_alpha   90.00
_cell.angle_beta   90.00
_cell.angle_gamma   90.00
#
_symmetry.space_group_name_H-M   'P 1'
#
loop_
_entity.id
_entity.type
_entity.pdbx_description
1 polymer ?
#
loop_
_entity_poly.entity_id
_entity_poly.type
_entity_poly.pdbx_seq_one_letter_code
_entity_poly.pdbx_strand_id
1 'polypeptide(L)'
;MASSDPDPMPKKKMPATVEEGVEFPRCWCGDLCKAKTADDPFSYTKGRRFFMCANYAHDPAPQRNVYEQPPSPPPLCSYYEWIDHEQPAWAKYDIEYDHKVVWEKFHAVTRREEAAEKMKL
;
A
#
# COMPACT_ATOMS: atom_id res chain seq x y z
N MET A 1 15.49 -7.39 -18.32
CA MET A 1 16.13 -7.74 -17.03
C MET A 1 15.24 -7.18 -15.95
N ALA A 2 14.67 -8.04 -15.10
CA ALA A 2 13.83 -7.58 -13.99
C ALA A 2 14.73 -6.94 -12.94
N SER A 3 14.45 -5.69 -12.55
CA SER A 3 15.21 -4.99 -11.51
C SER A 3 15.17 -5.83 -10.24
N SER A 4 16.33 -6.13 -9.68
CA SER A 4 16.48 -6.88 -8.43
C SER A 4 16.28 -6.00 -7.19
N ASP A 5 15.77 -4.79 -7.38
CA ASP A 5 15.43 -3.91 -6.28
C ASP A 5 14.24 -4.50 -5.52
N PRO A 6 14.32 -4.62 -4.19
CA PRO A 6 13.17 -5.04 -3.40
C PRO A 6 12.02 -4.08 -3.63
N ASP A 7 10.82 -4.62 -3.86
CA ASP A 7 9.60 -3.82 -4.00
C ASP A 7 9.50 -2.82 -2.83
N PRO A 8 9.24 -1.52 -3.09
CA PRO A 8 9.12 -0.54 -2.04
C PRO A 8 7.97 -0.92 -1.13
N MET A 9 8.19 -0.81 0.17
CA MET A 9 7.18 -1.07 1.19
C MET A 9 5.91 -0.25 0.91
N PRO A 10 4.72 -0.89 0.82
CA PRO A 10 3.46 -0.19 0.67
C PRO A 10 3.22 0.82 1.79
N LYS A 11 2.84 2.04 1.42
CA LYS A 11 2.48 3.10 2.37
C LYS A 11 1.05 2.93 2.85
N LYS A 12 0.15 2.61 1.92
CA LYS A 12 -1.24 2.27 2.23
C LYS A 12 -1.39 0.76 2.30
N LYS A 13 -1.99 0.30 3.40
CA LYS A 13 -2.18 -1.11 3.66
C LYS A 13 -3.42 -1.35 4.49
N MET A 14 -4.18 -2.38 4.11
CA MET A 14 -5.38 -2.81 4.81
C MET A 14 -5.17 -4.22 5.39
N PRO A 15 -5.96 -4.66 6.39
CA PRO A 15 -5.96 -6.05 6.83
C PRO A 15 -6.18 -7.00 5.64
N ALA A 16 -5.37 -8.05 5.54
CA ALA A 16 -5.58 -9.08 4.53
C ALA A 16 -6.35 -10.27 5.12
N THR A 17 -7.25 -10.83 4.32
CA THR A 17 -7.75 -12.18 4.52
C THR A 17 -6.77 -13.16 3.89
N VAL A 18 -6.39 -14.17 4.65
CA VAL A 18 -5.48 -15.24 4.23
C VAL A 18 -6.26 -16.55 4.32
N GLU A 19 -5.99 -17.46 3.38
CA GLU A 19 -6.67 -18.77 3.33
C GLU A 19 -6.43 -19.58 4.61
N GLU A 20 -7.40 -20.44 4.93
CA GLU A 20 -7.28 -21.36 6.06
C GLU A 20 -6.08 -22.32 5.83
N GLY A 21 -5.26 -22.50 6.88
CA GLY A 21 -4.07 -23.34 6.82
C GLY A 21 -2.78 -22.63 6.40
N VAL A 22 -2.81 -21.34 6.05
CA VAL A 22 -1.56 -20.57 5.85
C VAL A 22 -0.90 -20.28 7.20
N GLU A 23 0.34 -20.71 7.36
CA GLU A 23 1.14 -20.44 8.56
C GLU A 23 1.64 -19.00 8.57
N PHE A 24 1.45 -18.31 9.69
CA PHE A 24 1.97 -16.95 9.89
C PHE A 24 3.42 -17.03 10.36
N PRO A 25 4.38 -16.39 9.66
CA PRO A 25 5.77 -16.40 10.08
C PRO A 25 5.95 -15.60 11.37
N ARG A 26 6.97 -15.97 12.15
CA ARG A 26 7.41 -15.17 13.30
C ARG A 26 8.41 -14.12 12.82
N CYS A 27 8.17 -12.87 13.20
CA CYS A 27 9.12 -11.78 12.93
C CYS A 27 10.37 -11.90 13.82
N TRP A 28 11.35 -11.02 13.62
CA TRP A 28 12.56 -10.97 14.46
C TRP A 28 12.31 -10.63 15.94
N CYS A 29 11.09 -10.18 16.29
CA CYS A 29 10.68 -10.03 17.69
C CYS A 29 10.21 -11.35 18.33
N GLY A 30 10.02 -12.42 17.55
CA GLY A 30 9.49 -13.71 18.00
C GLY A 30 7.95 -13.82 17.95
N ASP A 31 7.24 -12.70 17.81
CA ASP A 31 5.78 -12.66 17.65
C ASP A 31 5.33 -13.04 16.25
N LEU A 32 4.10 -13.56 16.14
CA LEU A 32 3.47 -13.83 14.85
C LEU A 32 3.23 -12.51 14.08
N CYS A 33 3.49 -12.56 12.78
CA CYS A 33 3.25 -11.43 11.90
C CYS A 33 1.76 -11.14 11.72
N LYS A 34 1.47 -9.98 11.13
CA LYS A 34 0.13 -9.62 10.65
C LYS A 34 0.10 -9.72 9.13
N ALA A 35 -1.02 -10.16 8.57
CA ALA A 35 -1.25 -10.14 7.14
C ALA A 35 -1.86 -8.81 6.72
N LYS A 36 -1.34 -8.24 5.64
CA LYS A 36 -1.77 -6.96 5.07
C LYS A 36 -1.87 -7.05 3.55
N THR A 37 -2.76 -6.27 2.97
CA THR A 37 -2.87 -6.08 1.53
C THR A 37 -2.38 -4.68 1.19
N ALA A 38 -1.51 -4.57 0.19
CA ALA A 38 -1.05 -3.29 -0.34
C ALA A 38 -2.19 -2.56 -1.04
N ASP A 39 -2.40 -1.29 -0.70
CA ASP A 39 -3.53 -0.47 -1.18
C ASP A 39 -3.07 0.88 -1.74
N ASP A 40 -1.80 0.99 -2.13
CA ASP A 40 -1.31 2.20 -2.77
C ASP A 40 -1.94 2.37 -4.17
N PRO A 41 -2.63 3.51 -4.43
CA PRO A 41 -3.17 3.80 -5.76
C PRO A 41 -2.06 3.81 -6.80
N PHE A 42 -2.35 3.28 -7.99
CA PHE A 42 -1.41 3.22 -9.12
C PHE A 42 -0.11 2.44 -8.86
N SER A 43 0.03 1.74 -7.73
CA SER A 43 1.21 0.91 -7.45
C SER A 43 1.12 -0.46 -8.14
N TYR A 44 2.24 -0.95 -8.65
CA TYR A 44 2.36 -2.34 -9.14
C TYR A 44 2.27 -3.38 -8.01
N THR A 45 2.34 -2.94 -6.75
CA THR A 45 2.11 -3.81 -5.59
C THR A 45 0.64 -3.85 -5.16
N LYS A 46 -0.24 -2.98 -5.68
CA LYS A 46 -1.64 -2.89 -5.25
C LYS A 46 -2.32 -4.25 -5.34
N GLY A 47 -3.01 -4.63 -4.27
CA GLY A 47 -3.73 -5.90 -4.15
C GLY A 47 -2.88 -7.11 -3.75
N ARG A 48 -1.54 -7.03 -3.75
CA ARG A 48 -0.69 -8.11 -3.22
C ARG A 48 -0.76 -8.15 -1.71
N ARG A 49 -0.81 -9.36 -1.15
CA ARG A 49 -0.76 -9.60 0.30
C ARG A 49 0.66 -9.86 0.77
N PHE A 50 0.95 -9.47 2.00
CA PHE A 50 2.24 -9.63 2.65
C PHE A 50 2.08 -9.80 4.16
N PHE A 51 3.03 -10.49 4.78
CA PHE A 51 3.22 -10.52 6.22
C PHE A 51 4.11 -9.36 6.66
N MET A 52 3.82 -8.78 7.82
CA MET A 52 4.69 -7.77 8.44
C MET A 52 4.62 -7.81 9.96
N CYS A 53 5.68 -7.34 10.61
CA CYS A 53 5.71 -7.21 12.07
C CYS A 53 4.61 -6.24 12.59
N ALA A 54 4.06 -6.52 13.76
CA ALA A 54 3.12 -5.63 14.44
C ALA A 54 3.76 -4.30 14.91
N ASN A 55 5.08 -4.30 15.16
CA ASN A 55 5.89 -3.16 15.59
C ASN A 55 6.84 -2.72 14.46
N TYR A 56 6.28 -2.53 13.26
CA TYR A 56 7.08 -2.27 12.07
C TYR A 56 7.78 -0.91 12.12
N ALA A 57 9.07 -0.86 11.80
CA ALA A 57 9.92 0.31 12.02
C ALA A 57 9.52 1.57 11.24
N HIS A 58 8.85 1.38 10.10
CA HIS A 58 8.44 2.48 9.24
C HIS A 58 6.95 2.81 9.36
N ASP A 59 6.24 2.17 10.30
CA ASP A 59 4.87 2.57 10.60
C ASP A 59 4.88 3.79 11.52
N PRO A 60 3.95 4.74 11.29
CA PRO A 60 3.79 5.83 12.23
C PRO A 60 3.49 5.26 13.60
N ALA A 61 4.20 5.76 14.62
CA ALA A 61 3.96 5.36 15.98
C ALA A 61 2.47 5.58 16.30
N PRO A 62 1.78 4.58 16.89
CA PRO A 62 0.41 4.79 17.32
C PRO A 62 0.38 5.98 18.27
N GLN A 63 -0.59 6.88 18.08
CA GLN A 63 -0.86 8.00 18.96
C GLN A 63 -1.32 7.42 20.32
N ARG A 64 -0.36 7.14 21.20
CA ARG A 64 -0.62 6.66 22.57
C ARG A 64 -0.55 7.85 23.51
N ASN A 65 -1.32 7.80 24.59
CA ASN A 65 -1.15 8.73 25.68
C ASN A 65 0.28 8.61 26.22
N VAL A 66 0.98 9.72 26.41
CA VAL A 66 2.37 9.76 26.90
C VAL A 66 2.50 9.05 28.26
N TYR A 67 1.44 9.06 29.07
CA TYR A 67 1.40 8.38 30.37
C TYR A 67 1.19 6.86 30.28
N GLU A 68 0.73 6.35 29.13
CA GLU A 68 0.54 4.90 28.88
C GLU A 68 1.74 4.28 28.15
N GLN A 69 2.72 5.09 27.74
CA GLN A 69 3.90 4.59 27.06
C GLN A 69 4.88 3.99 28.07
N PRO A 70 5.31 2.72 27.90
CA PRO A 70 6.33 2.16 28.78
C PRO A 70 7.62 2.99 28.68
N PRO A 71 8.42 3.06 29.76
CA PRO A 71 9.66 3.84 29.79
C PRO A 71 10.65 3.45 28.68
N SER A 72 10.60 2.19 28.24
CA SER A 72 11.33 1.66 27.09
C SER A 72 10.34 1.04 26.10
N PRO A 73 10.01 1.70 24.98
CA PRO A 73 9.21 1.07 23.94
C PRO A 73 9.98 -0.13 23.34
N PRO A 74 9.28 -1.20 22.92
CA PRO A 74 9.92 -2.34 22.29
C PRO A 74 10.69 -1.90 21.03
N PRO A 75 11.85 -2.53 20.75
CA PRO A 75 12.64 -2.20 19.57
C PRO A 75 11.80 -2.42 18.31
N LEU A 76 11.90 -1.46 17.40
CA LEU A 76 11.24 -1.51 16.10
C LEU A 76 11.80 -2.67 15.26
N CYS A 77 10.94 -3.30 14.46
CA CYS A 77 11.30 -4.44 13.60
C CYS A 77 11.03 -4.12 12.14
N SER A 78 11.93 -4.49 11.23
CA SER A 78 11.75 -4.27 9.79
C SER A 78 11.37 -5.53 9.01
N TYR A 79 10.94 -6.59 9.69
CA TYR A 79 10.53 -7.82 9.03
C TYR A 79 9.22 -7.63 8.25
N TYR A 80 9.25 -8.02 6.98
CA TYR A 80 8.10 -8.22 6.12
C TYR A 80 8.42 -9.26 5.04
N GLU A 81 7.39 -9.89 4.50
CA GLU A 81 7.52 -10.91 3.46
C GLU A 81 6.27 -10.95 2.57
N TRP A 82 6.46 -11.01 1.25
CA TRP A 82 5.34 -11.09 0.30
C TRP A 82 4.70 -12.48 0.32
N ILE A 83 3.36 -12.52 0.37
CA ILE A 83 2.57 -13.74 0.15
C ILE A 83 2.32 -13.91 -1.34
N ASP A 84 1.85 -12.84 -1.99
CA ASP A 84 1.59 -12.84 -3.42
C ASP A 84 2.75 -12.16 -4.17
N HIS A 85 3.34 -12.86 -5.13
CA HIS A 85 4.41 -12.33 -5.99
C HIS A 85 3.87 -11.66 -7.26
N GLU A 86 2.60 -11.89 -7.59
CA GLU A 86 1.94 -11.29 -8.75
C GLU A 86 0.82 -10.35 -8.33
N GLN A 87 0.68 -9.25 -9.08
CA GLN A 87 -0.45 -8.35 -8.90
C GLN A 87 -1.74 -9.00 -9.40
N PRO A 88 -2.81 -9.05 -8.58
CA PRO A 88 -4.07 -9.67 -8.99
C PRO A 88 -4.74 -8.89 -10.11
N ALA A 89 -5.49 -9.59 -10.96
CA ALA A 89 -6.11 -9.02 -12.16
C ALA A 89 -7.04 -7.83 -11.87
N TRP A 90 -7.82 -7.90 -10.78
CA TRP A 90 -8.69 -6.81 -10.37
C TRP A 90 -7.90 -5.54 -10.07
N ALA A 91 -6.72 -5.64 -9.46
CA ALA A 91 -5.91 -4.48 -9.11
C ALA A 91 -5.33 -3.82 -10.36
N LYS A 92 -4.92 -4.61 -11.36
CA LYS A 92 -4.50 -4.08 -12.67
C LYS A 92 -5.63 -3.32 -13.36
N TYR A 93 -6.83 -3.90 -13.39
CA TYR A 93 -8.02 -3.27 -13.95
C TYR A 93 -8.36 -1.96 -13.23
N ASP A 94 -8.35 -1.97 -11.89
CA ASP A 94 -8.69 -0.81 -11.08
C ASP A 94 -7.71 0.35 -11.31
N ILE A 95 -6.41 0.05 -11.43
CA ILE A 95 -5.37 1.03 -11.79
C ILE A 95 -5.62 1.62 -13.18
N GLU A 96 -5.92 0.78 -14.17
CA GLU A 96 -6.20 1.22 -15.54
C GLU A 96 -7.44 2.12 -15.61
N TYR A 97 -8.51 1.73 -14.92
CA TYR A 97 -9.74 2.50 -14.82
C TYR A 97 -9.49 3.86 -14.15
N ASP A 98 -8.82 3.88 -12.99
CA ASP A 98 -8.49 5.11 -12.29
C ASP A 98 -7.63 6.03 -13.16
N HIS A 99 -6.67 5.47 -13.91
CA HIS A 99 -5.80 6.24 -14.80
C HIS A 99 -6.61 6.93 -15.89
N LYS A 100 -7.55 6.20 -16.51
CA LYS A 100 -8.47 6.75 -17.51
C LYS A 100 -9.33 7.88 -16.93
N VAL A 101 -9.90 7.69 -15.74
CA VAL A 101 -10.74 8.70 -15.08
C VAL A 101 -9.94 9.96 -14.76
N VAL A 102 -8.73 9.82 -14.22
CA VAL A 102 -7.85 10.96 -13.91
C VAL A 102 -7.45 11.71 -15.19
N TRP A 103 -7.09 10.97 -16.24
CA TRP A 103 -6.73 11.55 -17.54
C TRP A 103 -7.91 12.33 -18.15
N GLU A 104 -9.11 11.75 -18.18
CA GLU A 104 -10.31 12.41 -18.71
C GLU A 104 -10.64 13.69 -17.94
N LYS A 105 -10.51 13.68 -16.61
CA LYS A 105 -10.73 14.85 -15.75
C LYS A 105 -9.70 15.95 -16.02
N PHE A 106 -8.42 15.59 -16.14
CA PHE A 106 -7.36 16.55 -16.44
C PHE A 106 -7.62 17.27 -17.77
N HIS A 107 -7.91 16.51 -18.84
CA HIS A 107 -8.18 17.09 -20.16
C HIS A 107 -9.55 17.77 -20.29
N ALA A 108 -10.50 17.50 -19.41
CA ALA A 108 -11.78 18.21 -19.40
C ALA A 108 -11.61 19.70 -19.06
N VAL A 109 -10.62 20.07 -18.24
CA VAL A 109 -10.33 21.47 -17.93
C VAL A 109 -9.82 22.19 -19.17
N THR A 110 -8.80 21.64 -19.83
CA THR A 110 -8.25 22.19 -21.07
C THR A 110 -9.32 22.38 -22.14
N ARG A 111 -10.18 21.39 -22.36
CA ARG A 111 -11.29 21.50 -23.32
C ARG A 111 -12.28 22.61 -22.98
N ARG A 112 -12.55 22.86 -21.70
CA ARG A 112 -13.43 23.96 -21.25
C ARG A 112 -12.79 25.32 -21.49
N GLU A 113 -11.49 25.46 -21.22
CA GLU A 113 -10.74 26.69 -21.46
C GLU A 113 -10.68 27.02 -22.96
N GLU A 114 -10.32 26.04 -23.80
CA GLU A 114 -10.31 26.20 -25.26
C GLU A 114 -11.69 26.55 -25.83
N ALA A 115 -12.76 25.92 -25.32
CA ALA A 115 -14.12 26.22 -25.73
C ALA A 115 -14.53 27.65 -25.33
N ALA A 116 -14.16 28.08 -24.11
CA ALA A 116 -14.43 29.44 -23.64
C ALA A 116 -13.64 30.50 -24.42
N GLU A 117 -12.41 30.18 -24.86
CA GLU A 117 -11.60 31.07 -25.68
C GLU A 117 -12.13 31.18 -27.11
N LYS A 118 -12.55 30.06 -27.72
CA LYS A 118 -13.23 30.07 -29.02
C LYS A 118 -14.54 30.86 -29.03
N MET A 119 -15.26 30.92 -27.91
CA MET A 119 -16.48 31.74 -27.80
C MET A 119 -16.21 33.25 -27.66
N LYS A 120 -14.96 33.66 -27.45
CA LYS A 120 -14.57 35.08 -27.36
C LYS A 120 -14.10 35.65 -28.71
N LEU A 121 -13.87 34.79 -29.71
CA LEU A 121 -13.52 35.13 -31.09
C LEU A 121 -14.78 35.24 -31.96
#